data_AF-A0A368L756-F1
#
_entry.id   AF-A0A368L756-F1
#
_cell.length_a   1.000
_cell.length_b   1.000
_cell.length_c   1.000
_cell.angle_alpha   90.00
_cell.angle_beta   90.00
_cell.angle_gamma   90.00
#
_symmetry.space_group_name_H-M   'P 1'
#
loop_
_entity.id
_entity.type
_entity.pdbx_description
1 polymer ?
#
loop_
_entity_poly.entity_id
_entity_poly.type
_entity_poly.pdbx_seq_one_letter_code
_entity_poly.pdbx_strand_id
1 'polypeptide(L)'
;MTNAASWTPAPRGGLIPLHPLGFGTVLGKSFGALRGNPKVLLGFAIGLQMAAGVILATAVGAISFWAYSRLDTVPVSSADYRELEAGAAVITGGSAIVVGLVVGALAIIVQAVVVGEVSYSALGEKATFGRIWARVKGRIWTLVGYTLLMSLALIVVVAIVAAMIALFTLTGAGPVLGVVALLLGIPGGLVLFYWLYTKLYVVTPTIVLERAGVFRAISRSWTLTKGRFWPTFGIYILLSLILGTAGSVVSYPLMFLGMLLGTVIAPTGGAAGDDVMFIFAFGLSMVGSFLVQCVTAVVVSTSSALVYLDLRMRREGIDMKMQRYVESRDAGGTAFEDPYAYDPDDTAPPRATFGYGYPAPGYPQQGAPGYQPQGAPGYGYAPQGAVGYQPHGAYAAPGQQPPYQAPGSPQAPGAYQAPGAYQVPGAPAAPYGGPPQQHPYPPQAPPVPPYAPPSGHDDSGAQGGTPAP
;
A
#
# COMPACT_ATOMS: atom_id res chain seq x y z
N MET A 1 -50.12 0.36 -21.46
CA MET A 1 -48.73 -0.12 -21.43
C MET A 1 -48.07 0.52 -20.21
N THR A 2 -48.04 -0.17 -19.08
CA THR A 2 -47.43 0.33 -17.84
C THR A 2 -45.93 0.06 -17.90
N ASN A 3 -45.12 1.11 -18.00
CA ASN A 3 -43.66 1.01 -17.83
C ASN A 3 -43.38 0.60 -16.38
N ALA A 4 -43.25 -0.70 -16.13
CA ALA A 4 -42.68 -1.19 -14.89
C ALA A 4 -41.22 -0.74 -14.89
N ALA A 5 -40.87 0.18 -14.00
CA ALA A 5 -39.48 0.52 -13.75
C ALA A 5 -38.77 -0.78 -13.34
N SER A 6 -37.96 -1.34 -14.25
CA SER A 6 -37.14 -2.50 -13.97
C SER A 6 -36.13 -2.09 -12.92
N TRP A 7 -36.38 -2.47 -11.68
CA TRP A 7 -35.43 -2.29 -10.58
C TRP A 7 -34.20 -3.14 -10.88
N THR A 8 -33.10 -2.49 -11.29
CA THR A 8 -31.81 -3.14 -11.41
C THR A 8 -31.16 -3.13 -10.02
N PRO A 9 -30.80 -4.29 -9.46
CA PRO A 9 -30.08 -4.34 -8.19
C PRO A 9 -28.82 -3.46 -8.25
N ALA A 10 -28.50 -2.78 -7.16
CA ALA A 10 -27.27 -2.02 -7.07
C ALA A 10 -26.07 -2.92 -7.44
N PRO A 11 -25.16 -2.47 -8.32
CA PRO A 11 -23.98 -3.24 -8.69
C PRO A 11 -23.27 -3.74 -7.44
N ARG A 12 -22.86 -5.02 -7.42
CA ARG A 12 -22.13 -5.58 -6.27
C ARG A 12 -20.82 -4.81 -6.15
N GLY A 13 -20.75 -3.89 -5.18
CA GLY A 13 -19.60 -3.04 -4.96
C GLY A 13 -18.35 -3.90 -4.78
N GLY A 14 -17.29 -3.58 -5.55
CA GLY A 14 -15.98 -4.18 -5.36
C GLY A 14 -15.44 -3.96 -3.94
N LEU A 15 -14.30 -4.58 -3.63
CA LEU A 15 -13.68 -4.42 -2.31
C LEU A 15 -13.39 -2.94 -2.00
N ILE A 16 -13.30 -2.08 -3.00
CA ILE A 16 -13.00 -0.65 -2.87
C ILE A 16 -14.26 0.16 -3.22
N PRO A 17 -14.70 1.09 -2.35
CA PRO A 17 -15.83 1.97 -2.66
C PRO A 17 -15.53 2.88 -3.85
N LEU A 18 -16.52 3.07 -4.74
CA LEU A 18 -16.45 4.00 -5.87
C LEU A 18 -16.89 5.40 -5.46
N HIS A 19 -16.27 5.92 -4.40
CA HIS A 19 -16.43 7.29 -3.94
C HIS A 19 -15.12 7.73 -3.27
N PRO A 20 -14.88 9.05 -3.09
CA PRO A 20 -13.69 9.55 -2.42
C PRO A 20 -13.44 8.83 -1.10
N LEU A 21 -12.22 8.37 -0.91
CA LEU A 21 -11.87 7.53 0.22
C LEU A 21 -11.54 8.39 1.43
N GLY A 22 -12.01 7.95 2.60
CA GLY A 22 -11.56 8.47 3.87
C GLY A 22 -10.17 7.92 4.23
N PHE A 23 -9.49 8.61 5.14
CA PHE A 23 -8.18 8.19 5.66
C PHE A 23 -8.19 6.74 6.20
N GLY A 24 -9.15 6.42 7.08
CA GLY A 24 -9.31 5.08 7.64
C GLY A 24 -9.69 4.02 6.60
N THR A 25 -10.44 4.41 5.56
CA THR A 25 -10.80 3.51 4.46
C THR A 25 -9.56 3.11 3.66
N VAL A 26 -8.68 4.06 3.31
CA VAL A 26 -7.43 3.74 2.60
C VAL A 26 -6.59 2.75 3.41
N LEU A 27 -6.40 3.01 4.71
CA LEU A 27 -5.63 2.12 5.57
C LEU A 27 -6.27 0.72 5.65
N GLY A 28 -7.56 0.64 6.01
CA GLY A 28 -8.26 -0.63 6.16
C GLY A 28 -8.31 -1.45 4.87
N LYS A 29 -8.52 -0.80 3.72
CA LYS A 29 -8.55 -1.48 2.42
C LYS A 29 -7.16 -1.88 1.93
N SER A 30 -6.10 -1.17 2.32
CA SER A 30 -4.72 -1.56 2.01
C SER A 30 -4.34 -2.90 2.63
N PHE A 31 -4.75 -3.15 3.88
CA PHE A 31 -4.59 -4.46 4.51
C PHE A 31 -5.64 -5.48 4.03
N GLY A 32 -6.88 -5.02 3.79
CA GLY A 32 -7.97 -5.87 3.29
C GLY A 32 -7.68 -6.49 1.92
N ALA A 33 -6.93 -5.79 1.06
CA ALA A 33 -6.53 -6.29 -0.26
C ALA A 33 -5.74 -7.61 -0.19
N LEU A 34 -4.96 -7.84 0.88
CA LEU A 34 -4.21 -9.09 1.09
C LEU A 34 -5.11 -10.33 1.04
N ARG A 35 -6.39 -10.20 1.42
CA ARG A 35 -7.37 -11.31 1.41
C ARG A 35 -8.18 -11.39 0.11
N GLY A 36 -8.13 -10.36 -0.73
CA GLY A 36 -8.91 -10.31 -1.98
C GLY A 36 -8.38 -11.24 -3.05
N ASN A 37 -7.08 -11.14 -3.35
CA ASN A 37 -6.38 -11.96 -4.36
C ASN A 37 -4.97 -12.36 -3.89
N PRO A 38 -4.84 -13.15 -2.80
CA PRO A 38 -3.55 -13.46 -2.19
C PRO A 38 -2.57 -14.18 -3.14
N LYS A 39 -3.08 -15.00 -4.07
CA LYS A 39 -2.24 -15.73 -5.03
C LYS A 39 -1.48 -14.77 -5.95
N VAL A 40 -2.14 -13.73 -6.45
CA VAL A 40 -1.50 -12.74 -7.32
C VAL A 40 -0.72 -11.71 -6.52
N LEU A 41 -1.21 -11.28 -5.36
CA LEU A 41 -0.54 -10.25 -4.57
C LEU A 41 0.68 -10.80 -3.81
N LEU A 42 0.46 -11.79 -2.94
CA LEU A 42 1.51 -12.38 -2.11
C LEU A 42 2.26 -13.48 -2.84
N GLY A 43 1.56 -14.39 -3.53
CA GLY A 43 2.19 -15.52 -4.21
C GLY A 43 3.20 -15.08 -5.28
N PHE A 44 2.84 -14.09 -6.10
CA PHE A 44 3.77 -13.50 -7.06
C PHE A 44 4.92 -12.75 -6.37
N ALA A 45 4.63 -11.89 -5.39
CA ALA A 45 5.65 -11.09 -4.70
C ALA A 45 6.67 -11.98 -3.98
N ILE A 46 6.20 -12.99 -3.26
CA ILE A 46 7.03 -13.97 -2.54
C ILE A 46 7.77 -14.83 -3.55
N GLY A 47 7.10 -15.40 -4.55
CA GLY A 47 7.73 -16.29 -5.52
C GLY A 47 8.84 -15.59 -6.31
N LEU A 48 8.57 -14.38 -6.83
CA LEU A 48 9.54 -13.61 -7.59
C LEU A 48 10.73 -13.17 -6.72
N GLN A 49 10.46 -12.60 -5.54
CA GLN A 49 11.53 -12.10 -4.67
C GLN A 49 12.31 -13.23 -3.99
N MET A 50 11.68 -14.38 -3.71
CA MET A 50 12.38 -15.53 -3.11
C MET A 50 13.27 -16.20 -4.15
N ALA A 51 12.77 -16.44 -5.37
CA ALA A 51 13.59 -16.98 -6.46
C ALA A 51 14.80 -16.08 -6.75
N ALA A 52 14.57 -14.78 -6.90
CA ALA A 52 15.65 -13.83 -7.09
C ALA A 52 16.57 -13.73 -5.87
N GLY A 53 16.00 -13.70 -4.66
CA GLY A 53 16.75 -13.62 -3.41
C GLY A 53 17.72 -14.78 -3.24
N VAL A 54 17.28 -16.01 -3.51
CA VAL A 54 18.14 -17.20 -3.46
C VAL A 54 19.24 -17.14 -4.52
N ILE A 55 18.89 -16.79 -5.77
CA ILE A 55 19.87 -16.68 -6.87
C ILE A 55 20.93 -15.62 -6.55
N LEU A 56 20.51 -14.43 -6.15
CA LEU A 56 21.39 -13.30 -5.87
C LEU A 56 22.21 -13.52 -4.60
N ALA A 57 21.63 -14.09 -3.54
CA ALA A 57 22.36 -14.44 -2.33
C ALA A 57 23.40 -15.53 -2.60
N THR A 58 23.07 -16.53 -3.42
CA THR A 58 24.03 -17.57 -3.84
C THR A 58 25.17 -16.98 -4.66
N ALA A 59 24.86 -16.07 -5.60
CA ALA A 59 25.86 -15.38 -6.39
C ALA A 59 26.80 -14.52 -5.50
N VAL A 60 26.25 -13.73 -4.58
CA VAL A 60 27.05 -12.92 -3.64
C VAL A 60 27.86 -13.81 -2.71
N GLY A 61 27.29 -14.92 -2.23
CA GLY A 61 27.98 -15.89 -1.39
C GLY A 61 29.16 -16.52 -2.12
N ALA A 62 29.00 -16.92 -3.38
CA ALA A 62 30.06 -17.46 -4.21
C ALA A 62 31.15 -16.43 -4.53
N ILE A 63 30.76 -15.19 -4.87
CA ILE A 63 31.68 -14.08 -5.11
C ILE A 63 32.49 -13.77 -3.84
N SER A 64 31.82 -13.70 -2.70
CA SER A 64 32.46 -13.45 -1.40
C SER A 64 33.40 -14.59 -1.03
N PHE A 65 32.96 -15.84 -1.14
CA PHE A 65 33.80 -16.99 -0.88
C PHE A 65 35.07 -16.98 -1.76
N TRP A 66 34.92 -16.73 -3.06
CA TRP A 66 36.04 -16.63 -3.99
C TRP A 66 36.98 -15.44 -3.67
N ALA A 67 36.43 -14.31 -3.24
CA ALA A 67 37.21 -13.13 -2.90
C ALA A 67 38.00 -13.32 -1.60
N TYR A 68 37.36 -13.85 -0.55
CA TYR A 68 37.95 -13.99 0.77
C TYR A 68 38.82 -15.25 0.94
N SER A 69 38.57 -16.34 0.21
CA SER A 69 39.43 -17.55 0.25
C SER A 69 40.88 -17.30 -0.20
N ARG A 70 41.16 -16.18 -0.87
CA ARG A 70 42.53 -15.77 -1.20
C ARG A 70 43.34 -15.34 0.01
N LEU A 71 42.68 -14.84 1.05
CA LEU A 71 43.35 -14.39 2.28
C LEU A 71 44.05 -15.54 3.00
N ASP A 72 43.56 -16.77 2.84
CA ASP A 72 44.15 -17.98 3.42
C ASP A 72 45.53 -18.32 2.83
N THR A 73 45.91 -17.68 1.71
CA THR A 73 47.20 -17.92 1.04
C THR A 73 48.33 -17.03 1.54
N VAL A 74 48.04 -16.07 2.43
CA VAL A 74 48.98 -15.04 2.87
C VAL A 74 48.95 -14.87 4.39
N PRO A 75 50.09 -14.62 5.08
CA PRO A 75 50.09 -14.35 6.52
C PRO A 75 49.28 -13.11 6.90
N VAL A 76 48.46 -13.21 7.95
CA VAL A 76 47.56 -12.13 8.45
C VAL A 76 48.31 -10.84 8.82
N SER A 77 49.57 -10.94 9.25
CA SER A 77 50.39 -9.78 9.63
C SER A 77 51.04 -9.03 8.46
N SER A 78 50.90 -9.54 7.23
CA SER A 78 51.55 -8.96 6.06
C SER A 78 50.80 -7.75 5.48
N ALA A 79 51.51 -6.89 4.74
CA ALA A 79 50.88 -5.82 3.96
C ALA A 79 49.96 -6.40 2.86
N ASP A 80 50.39 -7.48 2.22
CA ASP A 80 49.65 -8.20 1.17
C ASP A 80 48.27 -8.67 1.65
N TYR A 81 48.15 -9.15 2.90
CA TYR A 81 46.86 -9.53 3.48
C TYR A 81 45.88 -8.35 3.49
N ARG A 82 46.34 -7.18 3.93
CA ARG A 82 45.50 -5.96 3.98
C ARG A 82 45.08 -5.49 2.59
N GLU A 83 45.95 -5.62 1.60
CA GLU A 83 45.63 -5.29 0.21
C GLU A 83 44.60 -6.24 -0.39
N LEU A 84 44.76 -7.55 -0.16
CA LEU A 84 43.80 -8.57 -0.58
C LEU A 84 42.45 -8.40 0.13
N GLU A 85 42.45 -8.06 1.42
CA GLU A 85 41.23 -7.84 2.20
C GLU A 85 40.47 -6.61 1.67
N ALA A 86 41.18 -5.52 1.40
CA ALA A 86 40.59 -4.33 0.79
C ALA A 86 40.02 -4.64 -0.61
N GLY A 87 40.74 -5.41 -1.43
CA GLY A 87 40.27 -5.86 -2.74
C GLY A 87 39.01 -6.73 -2.64
N ALA A 88 38.99 -7.69 -1.71
CA ALA A 88 37.84 -8.55 -1.46
C ALA A 88 36.63 -7.74 -0.99
N ALA A 89 36.83 -6.78 -0.08
CA ALA A 89 35.78 -5.88 0.38
C ALA A 89 35.19 -5.03 -0.76
N VAL A 90 36.02 -4.54 -1.69
CA VAL A 90 35.56 -3.80 -2.87
C VAL A 90 34.74 -4.70 -3.80
N ILE A 91 35.19 -5.93 -4.05
CA ILE A 91 34.48 -6.90 -4.92
C ILE A 91 33.13 -7.28 -4.30
N THR A 92 33.11 -7.64 -3.01
CA THR A 92 31.89 -7.99 -2.28
C THR A 92 30.95 -6.79 -2.19
N GLY A 93 31.45 -5.61 -1.83
CA GLY A 93 30.67 -4.37 -1.79
C GLY A 93 30.07 -4.01 -3.16
N GLY A 94 30.85 -4.12 -4.23
CA GLY A 94 30.40 -3.90 -5.60
C GLY A 94 29.28 -4.87 -6.01
N SER A 95 29.42 -6.15 -5.68
CA SER A 95 28.38 -7.15 -5.95
C SER A 95 27.08 -6.88 -5.18
N ALA A 96 27.17 -6.42 -3.93
CA ALA A 96 26.01 -6.04 -3.12
C ALA A 96 25.22 -4.87 -3.74
N ILE A 97 25.92 -3.89 -4.35
CA ILE A 97 25.26 -2.79 -5.08
C ILE A 97 24.46 -3.33 -6.27
N VAL A 98 25.07 -4.21 -7.08
CA VAL A 98 24.39 -4.84 -8.22
C VAL A 98 23.16 -5.62 -7.76
N VAL A 99 23.29 -6.41 -6.69
CA VAL A 99 22.15 -7.12 -6.10
C VAL A 99 21.06 -6.17 -5.63
N GLY A 100 21.41 -5.09 -4.94
CA GLY A 100 20.45 -4.07 -4.51
C GLY A 100 19.67 -3.45 -5.68
N LEU A 101 20.35 -3.17 -6.79
CA LEU A 101 19.71 -2.66 -8.00
C LEU A 101 18.73 -3.67 -8.62
N VAL A 102 19.12 -4.96 -8.68
CA VAL A 102 18.24 -6.02 -9.20
C VAL A 102 17.04 -6.24 -8.29
N VAL A 103 17.23 -6.32 -6.97
CA VAL A 103 16.13 -6.45 -6.00
C VAL A 103 15.18 -5.24 -6.10
N GLY A 104 15.73 -4.03 -6.22
CA GLY A 104 14.93 -2.83 -6.46
C GLY A 104 14.09 -2.92 -7.74
N ALA A 105 14.71 -3.33 -8.86
CA ALA A 105 14.02 -3.56 -10.13
C ALA A 105 12.86 -4.55 -10.01
N LEU A 106 13.05 -5.64 -9.27
CA LEU A 106 12.01 -6.64 -9.03
C LEU A 106 10.89 -6.12 -8.13
N ALA A 107 11.22 -5.33 -7.11
CA ALA A 107 10.23 -4.70 -6.23
C ALA A 107 9.29 -3.76 -7.02
N ILE A 108 9.79 -3.10 -8.06
CA ILE A 108 8.97 -2.27 -8.96
C ILE A 108 8.00 -3.09 -9.79
N ILE A 109 8.44 -4.27 -10.27
CA ILE A 109 7.55 -5.19 -10.98
C ILE A 109 6.43 -5.66 -10.05
N VAL A 110 6.76 -6.01 -8.81
CA VAL A 110 5.76 -6.34 -7.78
C VAL A 110 4.81 -5.17 -7.57
N GLN A 111 5.32 -3.96 -7.37
CA GLN A 111 4.51 -2.76 -7.20
C GLN A 111 3.56 -2.53 -8.39
N ALA A 112 4.04 -2.68 -9.62
CA ALA A 112 3.24 -2.53 -10.82
C ALA A 112 2.10 -3.56 -10.88
N VAL A 113 2.39 -4.82 -10.58
CA VAL A 113 1.40 -5.90 -10.54
C VAL A 113 0.34 -5.63 -9.46
N VAL A 114 0.74 -5.18 -8.27
CA VAL A 114 -0.21 -4.81 -7.20
C VAL A 114 -1.10 -3.64 -7.63
N VAL A 115 -0.53 -2.59 -8.22
CA VAL A 115 -1.31 -1.47 -8.77
C VAL A 115 -2.31 -1.95 -9.83
N GLY A 116 -1.87 -2.85 -10.72
CA GLY A 116 -2.73 -3.45 -11.72
C GLY A 116 -3.87 -4.28 -11.11
N GLU A 117 -3.60 -5.07 -10.08
CA GLU A 117 -4.62 -5.83 -9.34
C GLU A 117 -5.66 -4.90 -8.70
N VAL A 118 -5.21 -3.84 -8.02
CA VAL A 118 -6.09 -2.86 -7.38
C VAL A 118 -7.03 -2.20 -8.39
N SER A 119 -6.56 -1.97 -9.63
CA SER A 119 -7.41 -1.43 -10.70
C SER A 119 -8.57 -2.35 -11.09
N TYR A 120 -8.38 -3.67 -11.05
CA TYR A 120 -9.48 -4.62 -11.30
C TYR A 120 -10.36 -4.77 -10.06
N SER A 121 -9.74 -4.87 -8.89
CA SER A 121 -10.42 -5.00 -7.59
C SER A 121 -11.36 -3.82 -7.31
N ALA A 122 -10.98 -2.61 -7.73
CA ALA A 122 -11.81 -1.42 -7.62
C ALA A 122 -13.10 -1.50 -8.45
N LEU A 123 -13.05 -2.19 -9.58
CA LEU A 123 -14.20 -2.45 -10.46
C LEU A 123 -14.97 -3.72 -10.06
N GLY A 124 -14.63 -4.34 -8.92
CA GLY A 124 -15.19 -5.61 -8.47
C GLY A 124 -14.76 -6.81 -9.31
N GLU A 125 -13.72 -6.69 -10.13
CA GLU A 125 -13.21 -7.76 -10.97
C GLU A 125 -12.10 -8.54 -10.27
N LYS A 126 -12.21 -9.88 -10.31
CA LYS A 126 -11.10 -10.77 -9.95
C LYS A 126 -10.29 -11.09 -11.21
N ALA A 127 -9.23 -10.33 -11.44
CA ALA A 127 -8.36 -10.55 -12.59
C ALA A 127 -7.34 -11.67 -12.34
N THR A 128 -7.09 -12.46 -13.38
CA THR A 128 -5.98 -13.42 -13.42
C THR A 128 -4.66 -12.69 -13.61
N PHE A 129 -3.55 -13.35 -13.24
CA PHE A 129 -2.21 -12.78 -13.45
C PHE A 129 -1.99 -12.37 -14.91
N GLY A 130 -2.43 -13.16 -15.90
CA GLY A 130 -2.28 -12.82 -17.31
C GLY A 130 -2.94 -11.50 -17.71
N ARG A 131 -4.15 -11.21 -17.20
CA ARG A 131 -4.85 -9.93 -17.46
C ARG A 131 -4.12 -8.76 -16.79
N ILE A 132 -3.67 -8.93 -15.56
CA ILE A 132 -2.89 -7.92 -14.83
C ILE A 132 -1.55 -7.66 -15.55
N TRP A 133 -0.85 -8.72 -15.94
CA TRP A 133 0.41 -8.64 -16.67
C TRP A 133 0.25 -7.92 -18.01
N ALA A 134 -0.81 -8.22 -18.76
CA ALA A 134 -1.11 -7.53 -20.03
C ALA A 134 -1.29 -6.02 -19.84
N ARG A 135 -1.85 -5.58 -18.71
CA ARG A 135 -2.01 -4.16 -18.36
C ARG A 135 -0.67 -3.49 -18.01
N VAL A 136 0.20 -4.18 -17.28
CA VAL A 136 1.43 -3.56 -16.73
C VAL A 136 2.66 -3.71 -17.62
N LYS A 137 2.76 -4.78 -18.43
CA LYS A 137 3.99 -5.16 -19.17
C LYS A 137 4.51 -4.05 -20.09
N GLY A 138 3.60 -3.29 -20.71
CA GLY A 138 3.96 -2.20 -21.64
C GLY A 138 4.59 -0.99 -20.96
N ARG A 139 4.61 -0.94 -19.62
CA ARG A 139 5.09 0.20 -18.84
C ARG A 139 6.25 -0.14 -17.90
N ILE A 140 6.72 -1.39 -17.88
CA ILE A 140 7.86 -1.80 -17.05
C ILE A 140 9.10 -0.96 -17.36
N TRP A 141 9.42 -0.73 -18.64
CA TRP A 141 10.58 0.11 -19.00
C TRP A 141 10.45 1.56 -18.56
N THR A 142 9.23 2.10 -18.54
CA THR A 142 8.98 3.45 -18.00
C THR A 142 9.19 3.48 -16.48
N LEU A 143 8.77 2.43 -15.77
CA LEU A 143 9.02 2.31 -14.33
C LEU A 143 10.51 2.09 -14.00
N VAL A 144 11.21 1.30 -14.81
CA VAL A 144 12.67 1.15 -14.72
C VAL A 144 13.34 2.50 -14.97
N GLY A 145 12.95 3.24 -16.00
CA GLY A 145 13.48 4.58 -16.27
C GLY A 145 13.22 5.56 -15.13
N TYR A 146 12.01 5.55 -14.55
CA TYR A 146 11.68 6.33 -13.36
C TYR A 146 12.59 5.96 -12.18
N THR A 147 12.80 4.68 -11.94
CA THR A 147 13.62 4.21 -10.84
C THR A 147 15.08 4.56 -11.05
N LEU A 148 15.62 4.36 -12.25
CA LEU A 148 16.99 4.76 -12.57
C LEU A 148 17.18 6.27 -12.39
N LEU A 149 16.19 7.08 -12.76
CA LEU A 149 16.21 8.52 -12.50
C LEU A 149 16.26 8.82 -10.99
N MET A 150 15.47 8.12 -10.17
CA MET A 150 15.48 8.30 -8.72
C MET A 150 16.74 7.78 -8.05
N SER A 151 17.27 6.64 -8.49
CA SER A 151 18.55 6.09 -8.04
C SER A 151 19.68 7.04 -8.41
N LEU A 152 19.68 7.60 -9.62
CA LEU A 152 20.67 8.59 -10.03
C LEU A 152 20.58 9.86 -9.19
N ALA A 153 19.37 10.38 -8.93
CA ALA A 153 19.17 11.51 -8.05
C ALA A 153 19.70 11.24 -6.63
N LEU A 154 19.46 10.04 -6.09
CA LEU A 154 20.00 9.62 -4.81
C LEU A 154 21.53 9.53 -4.83
N ILE A 155 22.13 8.93 -5.87
CA ILE A 155 23.59 8.84 -6.03
C ILE A 155 24.20 10.24 -6.09
N VAL A 156 23.60 11.17 -6.82
CA VAL A 156 24.07 12.57 -6.89
C VAL A 156 24.01 13.22 -5.51
N VAL A 157 22.93 13.05 -4.76
CA VAL A 157 22.82 13.57 -3.38
C VAL A 157 23.89 12.97 -2.48
N VAL A 158 24.08 11.64 -2.51
CA VAL A 158 25.11 10.95 -1.72
C VAL A 158 26.51 11.40 -2.12
N ALA A 159 26.79 11.56 -3.42
CA ALA A 159 28.07 12.04 -3.91
C ALA A 159 28.35 13.47 -3.48
N ILE A 160 27.35 14.36 -3.50
CA ILE A 160 27.47 15.72 -2.98
C ILE A 160 27.77 15.67 -1.47
N VAL A 161 27.05 14.86 -0.70
CA VAL A 161 27.30 14.70 0.74
C VAL A 161 28.70 14.16 1.02
N ALA A 162 29.14 13.15 0.28
CA ALA A 162 30.48 12.57 0.41
C ALA A 162 31.58 13.58 0.04
N ALA A 163 31.41 14.33 -1.06
CA ALA A 163 32.33 15.37 -1.48
C ALA A 163 32.41 16.50 -0.45
N MET A 164 31.27 16.89 0.13
CA MET A 164 31.21 17.85 1.23
C MET A 164 31.99 17.34 2.45
N ILE A 165 31.73 16.10 2.89
CA ILE A 165 32.47 15.46 4.00
C ILE A 165 33.98 15.46 3.71
N ALA A 166 34.40 15.04 2.53
CA ALA A 166 35.81 15.00 2.13
C ALA A 166 36.46 16.41 2.11
N LEU A 167 35.77 17.42 1.58
CA LEU A 167 36.25 18.80 1.60
C LEU A 167 36.40 19.32 3.05
N PHE A 168 35.49 18.93 3.94
CA PHE A 168 35.50 19.35 5.35
C PHE A 168 36.57 18.67 6.19
N THR A 169 36.90 17.40 5.90
CA THR A 169 38.05 16.75 6.54
C THR A 169 39.37 17.38 6.12
N LEU A 170 39.50 17.77 4.84
CA LEU A 170 40.70 18.43 4.30
C LEU A 170 40.94 19.85 4.87
N THR A 171 39.88 20.56 5.25
CA THR A 171 39.98 21.98 5.72
C THR A 171 40.09 22.13 7.23
N GLY A 172 40.06 21.03 8.01
CA GLY A 172 40.15 21.07 9.48
C GLY A 172 38.90 21.62 10.19
N ALA A 173 37.87 22.02 9.45
CA ALA A 173 36.59 22.52 9.98
C ALA A 173 35.63 21.40 10.43
N GLY A 174 36.10 20.15 10.44
CA GLY A 174 35.31 18.93 10.69
C GLY A 174 34.41 18.94 11.93
N PRO A 175 34.85 19.42 13.12
CA PRO A 175 34.03 19.36 14.33
C PRO A 175 32.81 20.30 14.29
N VAL A 176 33.01 21.57 13.91
CA VAL A 176 31.93 22.59 13.88
C VAL A 176 30.90 22.25 12.82
N LEU A 177 31.34 21.82 11.64
CA LEU A 177 30.45 21.46 10.54
C LEU A 177 29.81 20.09 10.72
N GLY A 178 30.46 19.16 11.43
CA GLY A 178 29.85 17.90 11.86
C GLY A 178 28.64 18.14 12.75
N VAL A 179 28.73 19.12 13.66
CA VAL A 179 27.59 19.56 14.49
C VAL A 179 26.50 20.20 13.62
N VAL A 180 26.84 21.06 12.65
CA VAL A 180 25.85 21.66 11.73
C VAL A 180 25.17 20.60 10.85
N ALA A 181 25.91 19.64 10.32
CA ALA A 181 25.38 18.54 9.52
C ALA A 181 24.43 17.66 10.34
N LEU A 182 24.77 17.39 11.61
CA LEU A 182 23.92 16.66 12.54
C LEU A 182 22.63 17.45 12.89
N LEU A 183 22.76 18.73 13.24
CA LEU A 183 21.66 19.54 13.76
C LEU A 183 20.73 20.07 12.66
N LEU A 184 21.23 20.37 11.47
CA LEU A 184 20.45 20.95 10.37
C LEU A 184 20.35 20.03 9.15
N GLY A 185 21.45 19.34 8.82
CA GLY A 185 21.52 18.47 7.64
C GLY A 185 20.61 17.25 7.75
N ILE A 186 20.68 16.50 8.86
CA ILE A 186 19.84 15.31 9.06
C ILE A 186 18.35 15.68 9.13
N PRO A 187 17.90 16.63 9.98
CA PRO A 187 16.48 16.98 10.04
C PRO A 187 15.99 17.60 8.73
N GLY A 188 16.77 18.50 8.11
CA GLY A 188 16.42 19.10 6.82
C GLY A 188 16.32 18.06 5.70
N GLY A 189 17.26 17.12 5.66
CA GLY A 189 17.23 15.99 4.73
C GLY A 189 16.03 15.08 4.95
N LEU A 190 15.68 14.80 6.21
CA LEU A 190 14.51 13.99 6.55
C LEU A 190 13.20 14.68 6.12
N VAL A 191 13.06 15.97 6.39
CA VAL A 191 11.90 16.78 5.96
C VAL A 191 11.81 16.78 4.43
N LEU A 192 12.93 17.02 3.74
CA LEU A 192 12.98 17.02 2.27
C LEU A 192 12.59 15.65 1.71
N PHE A 193 13.13 14.57 2.28
CA PHE A 193 12.82 13.20 1.88
C PHE A 193 11.32 12.92 1.99
N TYR A 194 10.71 13.14 3.16
CA TYR A 194 9.30 12.87 3.36
C TYR A 194 8.39 13.77 2.52
N TRP A 195 8.77 15.03 2.35
CA TRP A 195 8.05 15.96 1.48
C TRP A 195 8.06 15.46 0.03
N LEU A 196 9.24 15.12 -0.48
CA LEU A 196 9.44 14.66 -1.86
C LEU A 196 8.73 13.32 -2.08
N TYR A 197 8.89 12.37 -1.16
CA TYR A 197 8.24 11.07 -1.21
C TYR A 197 6.71 11.19 -1.25
N THR A 198 6.13 12.08 -0.43
CA THR A 198 4.69 12.36 -0.46
C THR A 198 4.25 12.91 -1.81
N LYS A 199 5.03 13.82 -2.41
CA LYS A 199 4.75 14.39 -3.73
C LYS A 199 4.84 13.36 -4.86
N LEU A 200 5.66 12.33 -4.68
CA LEU A 200 5.91 11.25 -5.63
C LEU A 200 5.06 10.00 -5.39
N TYR A 201 4.27 9.98 -4.32
CA TYR A 201 3.65 8.76 -3.81
C TYR A 201 2.77 8.03 -4.82
N VAL A 202 2.21 8.77 -5.78
CA VAL A 202 1.28 8.25 -6.80
C VAL A 202 1.89 8.19 -8.21
N VAL A 203 3.21 8.30 -8.36
CA VAL A 203 3.87 8.21 -9.67
C VAL A 203 3.67 6.82 -10.29
N THR A 204 3.92 5.74 -9.55
CA THR A 204 3.76 4.38 -10.07
C THR A 204 2.33 4.10 -10.56
N PRO A 205 1.25 4.35 -9.80
CA PRO A 205 -0.10 4.19 -10.32
C PRO A 205 -0.42 5.11 -11.50
N THR A 206 0.16 6.31 -11.56
CA THR A 206 0.03 7.19 -12.74
C THR A 206 0.66 6.57 -13.99
N ILE A 207 1.88 6.04 -13.90
CA ILE A 207 2.58 5.39 -15.03
C ILE A 207 1.80 4.17 -15.52
N VAL A 208 1.31 3.34 -14.59
CA VAL A 208 0.65 2.07 -14.91
C VAL A 208 -0.77 2.30 -15.44
N LEU A 209 -1.57 3.14 -14.78
CA LEU A 209 -3.00 3.29 -15.07
C LEU A 209 -3.27 4.37 -16.12
N GLU A 210 -2.60 5.52 -16.07
CA GLU A 210 -2.73 6.56 -17.09
C GLU A 210 -1.81 6.32 -18.30
N ARG A 211 -0.98 5.27 -18.27
CA ARG A 211 0.01 4.97 -19.31
C ARG A 211 0.98 6.15 -19.58
N ALA A 212 1.21 6.99 -18.56
CA ALA A 212 2.03 8.19 -18.67
C ALA A 212 3.54 7.89 -18.74
N GLY A 213 4.29 8.72 -19.46
CA GLY A 213 5.76 8.72 -19.41
C GLY A 213 6.30 9.27 -18.08
N VAL A 214 7.60 9.06 -17.80
CA VAL A 214 8.24 9.38 -16.50
C VAL A 214 7.98 10.82 -16.05
N PHE A 215 8.37 11.81 -16.87
CA PHE A 215 8.24 13.22 -16.50
C PHE A 215 6.79 13.68 -16.35
N ARG A 216 5.90 13.19 -17.23
CA ARG A 216 4.46 13.47 -17.14
C ARG A 216 3.89 12.89 -15.84
N ALA A 217 4.26 11.67 -15.47
CA ALA A 217 3.79 11.03 -14.25
C ALA A 217 4.27 11.75 -12.99
N ILE A 218 5.52 12.25 -12.98
CA ILE A 218 6.05 13.09 -11.91
C ILE A 218 5.22 14.38 -11.80
N SER A 219 5.10 15.16 -12.87
CA SER A 219 4.30 16.40 -12.86
C SER A 219 2.86 16.14 -12.42
N ARG A 220 2.27 15.06 -12.89
CA ARG A 220 0.91 14.64 -12.57
C ARG A 220 0.75 14.29 -11.08
N SER A 221 1.71 13.57 -10.50
CA SER A 221 1.72 13.25 -9.06
C SER A 221 1.78 14.52 -8.21
N TRP A 222 2.55 15.54 -8.63
CA TRP A 222 2.58 16.84 -7.96
C TRP A 222 1.24 17.56 -8.04
N THR A 223 0.66 17.55 -9.24
CA THR A 223 -0.66 18.11 -9.46
C THR A 223 -1.63 17.43 -8.52
N LEU A 224 -1.83 16.10 -8.62
CA LEU A 224 -2.81 15.33 -7.83
C LEU A 224 -2.66 15.52 -6.30
N THR A 225 -1.43 15.57 -5.78
CA THR A 225 -1.17 15.72 -4.34
C THR A 225 -1.34 17.16 -3.82
N LYS A 226 -1.48 18.18 -4.70
CA LYS A 226 -1.72 19.57 -4.29
C LYS A 226 -3.04 19.67 -3.49
N GLY A 227 -3.05 20.39 -2.37
CA GLY A 227 -4.24 20.52 -1.49
C GLY A 227 -4.60 19.28 -0.66
N ARG A 228 -3.94 18.12 -0.86
CA ARG A 228 -4.13 16.90 -0.06
C ARG A 228 -2.81 16.27 0.41
N PHE A 229 -1.78 17.10 0.57
CA PHE A 229 -0.47 16.67 1.04
C PHE A 229 -0.53 15.95 2.39
N TRP A 230 -1.19 16.55 3.39
CA TRP A 230 -1.22 16.01 4.76
C TRP A 230 -1.92 14.65 4.88
N PRO A 231 -3.10 14.41 4.27
CA PRO A 231 -3.68 13.07 4.23
C PRO A 231 -2.75 12.02 3.59
N THR A 232 -2.12 12.33 2.46
CA THR A 232 -1.19 11.40 1.80
C THR A 232 0.04 11.12 2.66
N PHE A 233 0.64 12.16 3.24
CA PHE A 233 1.76 12.05 4.17
C PHE A 233 1.38 11.20 5.39
N GLY A 234 0.24 11.48 6.02
CA GLY A 234 -0.25 10.75 7.18
C GLY A 234 -0.49 9.27 6.90
N ILE A 235 -1.04 8.93 5.72
CA ILE A 235 -1.24 7.52 5.31
C ILE A 235 0.11 6.83 5.21
N TYR A 236 1.08 7.47 4.56
CA TYR A 236 2.42 6.90 4.40
C TYR A 236 3.10 6.69 5.76
N ILE A 237 3.18 7.73 6.59
CA ILE A 237 3.81 7.65 7.92
C ILE A 237 3.15 6.60 8.80
N LEU A 238 1.81 6.56 8.83
CA LEU A 238 1.11 5.61 9.68
C LEU A 238 1.31 4.17 9.19
N LEU A 239 1.33 3.92 7.88
CA LEU A 239 1.68 2.61 7.33
C LEU A 239 3.13 2.25 7.65
N SER A 240 4.07 3.18 7.50
CA SER A 240 5.48 2.95 7.87
C SER A 240 5.64 2.60 9.34
N LEU A 241 4.90 3.28 10.24
CA LEU A 241 4.93 2.99 11.67
C LEU A 241 4.34 1.60 11.97
N ILE A 242 3.17 1.28 11.40
CA ILE A 242 2.50 -0.02 11.61
C ILE A 242 3.37 -1.17 11.08
N LEU A 243 3.84 -1.06 9.84
CA LEU A 243 4.62 -2.10 9.17
C LEU A 243 6.03 -2.22 9.75
N GLY A 244 6.65 -1.09 10.12
CA GLY A 244 7.93 -1.07 10.83
C GLY A 244 7.84 -1.74 12.19
N THR A 245 6.80 -1.42 12.97
CA THR A 245 6.55 -2.07 14.27
C THR A 245 6.28 -3.56 14.09
N ALA A 246 5.46 -3.95 13.11
CA ALA A 246 5.21 -5.37 12.80
C ALA A 246 6.51 -6.09 12.41
N GLY A 247 7.40 -5.44 11.66
CA GLY A 247 8.73 -5.97 11.35
C GLY A 247 9.58 -6.14 12.59
N SER A 248 9.68 -5.14 13.45
CA SER A 248 10.40 -5.24 14.73
C SER A 248 9.88 -6.36 15.62
N VAL A 249 8.56 -6.54 15.70
CA VAL A 249 7.92 -7.62 16.47
C VAL A 249 8.32 -9.01 15.97
N VAL A 250 8.55 -9.17 14.66
CA VAL A 250 9.04 -10.41 14.07
C VAL A 250 10.55 -10.55 14.23
N SER A 251 11.31 -9.48 14.01
CA SER A 251 12.77 -9.51 13.98
C SER A 251 13.41 -9.63 15.37
N TYR A 252 12.89 -8.95 16.41
CA TYR A 252 13.52 -8.98 17.74
C TYR A 252 13.52 -10.37 18.40
N PRO A 253 12.42 -11.15 18.39
CA PRO A 253 12.45 -12.50 18.95
C PRO A 253 13.41 -13.42 18.18
N LEU A 254 13.49 -13.28 16.85
CA LEU A 254 14.41 -14.07 16.03
C LEU A 254 15.87 -13.73 16.34
N MET A 255 16.18 -12.45 16.52
CA MET A 255 17.50 -11.99 16.93
C MET A 255 17.87 -12.54 18.33
N PHE A 256 16.95 -12.47 19.29
CA PHE A 256 17.15 -12.99 20.64
C PHE A 256 17.32 -14.52 20.67
N LEU A 257 16.52 -15.24 19.89
CA LEU A 257 16.64 -16.68 19.72
C LEU A 257 18.01 -17.06 19.15
N GLY A 258 18.51 -16.30 18.17
CA GLY A 258 19.87 -16.47 17.64
C GLY A 258 20.94 -16.31 18.71
N MET A 259 20.82 -15.30 19.56
CA MET A 259 21.75 -15.06 20.67
C MET A 259 21.71 -16.19 21.72
N LEU A 260 20.52 -16.65 22.12
CA LEU A 260 20.38 -17.72 23.11
C LEU A 260 20.88 -19.08 22.59
N LEU A 261 20.56 -19.44 21.35
CA LEU A 261 21.00 -20.70 20.77
C LEU A 261 22.52 -20.78 20.65
N GLY A 262 23.21 -19.64 20.39
CA GLY A 262 24.66 -19.56 20.47
C GLY A 262 25.21 -19.98 21.84
N THR A 263 24.59 -19.50 22.93
CA THR A 263 25.05 -19.80 24.30
C THR A 263 24.79 -21.24 24.78
N VAL A 264 23.75 -21.91 24.26
CA VAL A 264 23.33 -23.26 24.72
C VAL A 264 24.12 -24.38 24.04
N ILE A 265 24.51 -24.19 22.77
CA ILE A 265 25.09 -25.24 21.94
C ILE A 265 26.62 -25.17 21.91
N ALA A 266 27.20 -23.98 22.08
CA ALA A 266 28.63 -23.77 22.26
C ALA A 266 28.95 -23.12 23.63
N PRO A 267 28.62 -23.77 24.76
CA PRO A 267 28.87 -23.21 26.11
C PRO A 267 30.35 -22.98 26.40
N THR A 268 31.26 -23.55 25.61
CA THR A 268 32.72 -23.44 25.74
C THR A 268 33.40 -22.64 24.60
N GLY A 269 32.65 -22.03 23.67
CA GLY A 269 33.20 -21.13 22.63
C GLY A 269 33.99 -21.80 21.50
N GLY A 270 33.56 -22.98 21.04
CA GLY A 270 34.19 -23.67 19.90
C GLY A 270 33.78 -23.08 18.55
N ALA A 271 34.74 -22.58 17.78
CA ALA A 271 34.53 -21.83 16.52
C ALA A 271 33.59 -22.50 15.50
N ALA A 272 33.63 -23.84 15.34
CA ALA A 272 32.80 -24.54 14.36
C ALA A 272 31.31 -24.66 14.74
N GLY A 273 30.98 -24.62 16.04
CA GLY A 273 29.59 -24.63 16.52
C GLY A 273 28.92 -23.25 16.40
N ASP A 274 29.72 -22.19 16.57
CA ASP A 274 29.29 -20.81 16.45
C ASP A 274 28.93 -20.43 15.01
N ASP A 275 29.72 -20.88 14.02
CA ASP A 275 29.47 -20.55 12.61
C ASP A 275 28.18 -21.19 12.08
N VAL A 276 27.92 -22.47 12.38
CA VAL A 276 26.71 -23.18 11.92
C VAL A 276 25.46 -22.58 12.57
N MET A 277 25.53 -22.21 13.86
CA MET A 277 24.42 -21.57 14.57
C MET A 277 24.19 -20.13 14.13
N PHE A 278 25.26 -19.38 13.86
CA PHE A 278 25.18 -18.06 13.27
C PHE A 278 24.48 -18.12 11.91
N ILE A 279 24.87 -19.04 11.03
CA ILE A 279 24.24 -19.24 9.72
C ILE A 279 22.76 -19.61 9.87
N PHE A 280 22.42 -20.50 10.80
CA PHE A 280 21.02 -20.90 11.02
C PHE A 280 20.17 -19.75 11.56
N ALA A 281 20.64 -19.05 12.61
CA ALA A 281 19.95 -17.92 13.21
C ALA A 281 19.81 -16.75 12.23
N PHE A 282 20.88 -16.45 11.49
CA PHE A 282 20.89 -15.44 10.44
C PHE A 282 19.90 -15.82 9.32
N GLY A 283 19.92 -17.07 8.84
CA GLY A 283 18.99 -17.58 7.84
C GLY A 283 17.53 -17.46 8.28
N LEU A 284 17.21 -17.86 9.52
CA LEU A 284 15.86 -17.74 10.06
C LEU A 284 15.41 -16.28 10.16
N SER A 285 16.30 -15.39 10.61
CA SER A 285 16.03 -13.95 10.69
C SER A 285 15.81 -13.32 9.31
N MET A 286 16.56 -13.76 8.29
CA MET A 286 16.40 -13.33 6.90
C MET A 286 15.04 -13.77 6.35
N VAL A 287 14.63 -15.03 6.58
CA VAL A 287 13.32 -15.54 6.11
C VAL A 287 12.17 -14.76 6.78
N GLY A 288 12.24 -14.57 8.10
CA GLY A 288 11.23 -13.78 8.82
C GLY A 288 11.13 -12.35 8.29
N SER A 289 12.26 -11.67 8.14
CA SER A 289 12.33 -10.30 7.61
C SER A 289 11.85 -10.22 6.16
N PHE A 290 12.20 -11.20 5.33
CA PHE A 290 11.76 -11.30 3.94
C PHE A 290 10.24 -11.39 3.80
N LEU A 291 9.59 -12.22 4.63
CA LEU A 291 8.14 -12.36 4.61
C LEU A 291 7.44 -11.06 5.00
N VAL A 292 7.94 -10.38 6.04
CA VAL A 292 7.44 -9.05 6.43
C VAL A 292 7.62 -8.04 5.30
N GLN A 293 8.77 -8.05 4.62
CA GLN A 293 9.04 -7.14 3.49
C GLN A 293 8.08 -7.39 2.32
N CYS A 294 7.77 -8.65 2.00
CA CYS A 294 6.79 -8.98 0.96
C CYS A 294 5.39 -8.42 1.30
N VAL A 295 4.94 -8.59 2.54
CA VAL A 295 3.65 -8.04 2.99
C VAL A 295 3.68 -6.51 2.95
N THR A 296 4.76 -5.90 3.42
CA THR A 296 4.97 -4.45 3.41
C THR A 296 4.90 -3.88 2.01
N ALA A 297 5.60 -4.50 1.06
CA ALA A 297 5.61 -4.09 -0.35
C ALA A 297 4.20 -4.10 -0.94
N VAL A 298 3.40 -5.16 -0.68
CA VAL A 298 2.02 -5.25 -1.16
C VAL A 298 1.12 -4.19 -0.54
N VAL A 299 1.20 -4.00 0.78
CA VAL A 299 0.35 -3.03 1.49
C VAL A 299 0.66 -1.59 1.07
N VAL A 300 1.95 -1.23 0.94
CA VAL A 300 2.36 0.11 0.49
C VAL A 300 2.00 0.34 -0.98
N SER A 301 2.17 -0.66 -1.84
CA SER A 301 1.78 -0.55 -3.25
C SER A 301 0.26 -0.40 -3.41
N THR A 302 -0.51 -1.13 -2.61
CA THR A 302 -1.97 -1.02 -2.57
C THR A 302 -2.40 0.36 -2.10
N SER A 303 -1.81 0.88 -1.02
CA SER A 303 -2.17 2.19 -0.51
C SER A 303 -1.80 3.32 -1.48
N SER A 304 -0.67 3.21 -2.19
CA SER A 304 -0.32 4.12 -3.29
C SER A 304 -1.39 4.14 -4.38
N ALA A 305 -1.87 2.96 -4.82
CA ALA A 305 -2.96 2.87 -5.78
C ALA A 305 -4.28 3.46 -5.23
N LEU A 306 -4.65 3.17 -3.98
CA LEU A 306 -5.86 3.71 -3.37
C LEU A 306 -5.81 5.22 -3.17
N VAL A 307 -4.67 5.78 -2.77
CA VAL A 307 -4.46 7.22 -2.70
C VAL A 307 -4.60 7.83 -4.09
N TYR A 308 -4.01 7.22 -5.12
CA TYR A 308 -4.19 7.67 -6.49
C TYR A 308 -5.66 7.72 -6.91
N LEU A 309 -6.44 6.66 -6.63
CA LEU A 309 -7.87 6.63 -6.90
C LEU A 309 -8.61 7.74 -6.13
N ASP A 310 -8.33 7.92 -4.83
CA ASP A 310 -8.92 9.01 -4.03
C ASP A 310 -8.64 10.38 -4.63
N LEU A 311 -7.40 10.65 -5.02
CA LEU A 311 -7.00 11.93 -5.60
C LEU A 311 -7.72 12.20 -6.92
N ARG A 312 -7.82 11.20 -7.82
CA ARG A 312 -8.55 11.35 -9.09
C ARG A 312 -10.06 11.43 -8.87
N MET A 313 -10.65 10.68 -7.93
CA MET A 313 -12.07 10.80 -7.60
C MET A 313 -12.42 12.21 -7.11
N ARG A 314 -11.53 12.85 -6.35
CA ARG A 314 -11.75 14.20 -5.82
C ARG A 314 -11.52 15.32 -6.82
N ARG A 315 -10.65 15.10 -7.82
CA ARG A 315 -10.25 16.15 -8.77
C ARG A 315 -10.92 16.04 -10.12
N GLU A 316 -11.14 14.82 -10.58
CA GLU A 316 -11.56 14.49 -11.94
C GLU A 316 -12.88 13.71 -11.96
N GLY A 317 -13.38 13.25 -10.81
CA GLY A 317 -14.65 12.51 -10.77
C GLY A 317 -14.57 11.13 -11.41
N ILE A 318 -13.39 10.49 -11.40
CA ILE A 318 -13.15 9.18 -12.02
C ILE A 318 -14.11 8.08 -11.50
N ASP A 319 -14.65 8.23 -10.29
CA ASP A 319 -15.69 7.36 -9.74
C ASP A 319 -16.91 7.27 -10.65
N MET A 320 -17.29 8.34 -11.34
CA MET A 320 -18.40 8.34 -12.28
C MET A 320 -18.09 7.49 -13.52
N LYS A 321 -16.86 7.58 -14.03
CA LYS A 321 -16.40 6.73 -15.15
C LYS A 321 -16.38 5.26 -14.73
N MET A 322 -15.92 4.97 -13.52
CA MET A 322 -15.92 3.61 -12.96
C MET A 322 -17.33 3.06 -12.74
N GLN A 323 -18.25 3.87 -12.20
CA GLN A 323 -19.65 3.48 -12.02
C GLN A 323 -20.31 3.17 -13.36
N ARG A 324 -20.17 4.05 -14.36
CA ARG A 324 -20.67 3.81 -15.72
C ARG A 324 -20.06 2.55 -16.36
N TYR A 325 -18.75 2.33 -16.16
CA TYR A 325 -18.10 1.11 -16.62
C TYR A 325 -18.75 -0.13 -15.98
N VAL A 326 -18.91 -0.15 -14.66
CA VAL A 326 -19.50 -1.28 -13.93
C VAL A 326 -20.96 -1.49 -14.34
N GLU A 327 -21.75 -0.44 -14.47
CA GLU A 327 -23.15 -0.50 -14.91
C GLU A 327 -23.27 -1.06 -16.33
N SER A 328 -22.46 -0.55 -17.27
CA SER A 328 -22.47 -1.05 -18.65
C SER A 328 -22.04 -2.51 -18.74
N ARG A 329 -21.11 -2.95 -17.90
CA ARG A 329 -20.63 -4.33 -17.83
C ARG A 329 -21.69 -5.24 -17.26
N ASP A 330 -22.30 -4.84 -16.15
CA ASP A 330 -23.34 -5.61 -15.48
C ASP A 330 -24.63 -5.68 -16.33
N ALA A 331 -24.84 -4.70 -17.23
CA ALA A 331 -25.89 -4.71 -18.25
C ALA A 331 -25.56 -5.58 -19.49
N GLY A 332 -24.41 -6.24 -19.54
CA GLY A 332 -24.01 -7.12 -20.65
C GLY A 332 -23.38 -6.41 -21.85
N GLY A 333 -22.92 -5.15 -21.69
CA GLY A 333 -22.18 -4.44 -22.72
C GLY A 333 -20.90 -5.17 -23.15
N THR A 334 -20.41 -4.89 -24.35
CA THR A 334 -19.21 -5.53 -24.92
C THR A 334 -18.10 -4.54 -25.31
N ALA A 335 -18.43 -3.24 -25.38
CA ALA A 335 -17.49 -2.16 -25.65
C ALA A 335 -17.33 -1.30 -24.39
N PHE A 336 -16.16 -1.39 -23.77
CA PHE A 336 -15.85 -0.62 -22.56
C PHE A 336 -14.69 0.34 -22.82
N GLU A 337 -14.95 1.63 -22.60
CA GLU A 337 -13.87 2.60 -22.47
C GLU A 337 -13.06 2.29 -21.20
N ASP A 338 -11.74 2.44 -21.23
CA ASP A 338 -10.91 2.22 -20.04
C ASP A 338 -11.19 3.34 -19.02
N PRO A 339 -11.80 3.03 -17.84
CA PRO A 339 -12.17 4.05 -16.88
C PRO A 339 -10.96 4.77 -16.28
N TYR A 340 -9.75 4.25 -16.48
CA TYR A 340 -8.49 4.83 -16.01
C TYR A 340 -7.82 5.76 -17.01
N ALA A 341 -8.32 5.85 -18.24
CA ALA A 341 -7.78 6.74 -19.24
C ALA A 341 -7.71 8.18 -18.70
N TYR A 342 -6.61 8.87 -19.02
CA TYR A 342 -6.47 10.26 -18.65
C TYR A 342 -7.16 11.14 -19.68
N ASP A 343 -8.04 12.00 -19.19
CA ASP A 343 -8.72 13.03 -19.95
C ASP A 343 -8.39 14.39 -19.30
N PRO A 344 -7.79 15.36 -20.02
CA PRO A 344 -7.44 16.66 -19.47
C PRO A 344 -8.66 17.52 -19.12
N ASP A 345 -9.83 17.24 -19.69
CA ASP A 345 -11.05 18.02 -19.48
C ASP A 345 -11.88 17.49 -18.29
N ASP A 346 -11.48 16.36 -17.70
CA ASP A 346 -12.12 15.81 -16.51
C ASP A 346 -12.00 16.76 -15.31
N THR A 347 -13.15 17.18 -14.78
CA THR A 347 -13.24 17.89 -13.52
C THR A 347 -14.29 17.24 -12.64
N ALA A 348 -13.94 17.04 -11.36
CA ALA A 348 -14.89 16.50 -10.40
C ALA A 348 -16.06 17.48 -10.24
N PRO A 349 -17.32 16.99 -10.30
CA PRO A 349 -18.45 17.85 -10.06
C PRO A 349 -18.43 18.36 -8.62
N PRO A 350 -19.03 19.54 -8.35
CA PRO A 350 -19.16 20.07 -7.00
C PRO A 350 -19.87 19.04 -6.12
N ARG A 351 -19.13 18.38 -5.22
CA ARG A 351 -19.72 17.47 -4.25
C ARG A 351 -20.25 18.30 -3.09
N ALA A 352 -21.52 18.13 -2.76
CA ALA A 352 -22.10 18.66 -1.52
C ALA A 352 -21.22 18.16 -0.36
N THR A 353 -20.49 19.09 0.26
CA THR A 353 -19.80 18.79 1.50
C THR A 353 -20.91 18.74 2.53
N PHE A 354 -21.42 17.54 2.80
CA PHE A 354 -22.23 17.33 4.00
C PHE A 354 -21.29 17.65 5.16
N GLY A 355 -21.38 18.90 5.65
CA GLY A 355 -20.72 19.27 6.88
C GLY A 355 -21.16 18.28 7.94
N TYR A 356 -20.24 17.91 8.83
CA TYR A 356 -20.57 17.23 10.08
C TYR A 356 -21.37 18.19 10.99
N GLY A 357 -22.51 18.66 10.52
CA GLY A 357 -23.60 19.15 11.35
C GLY A 357 -24.60 18.02 11.35
N TYR A 358 -24.63 17.22 12.42
CA TYR A 358 -25.85 16.50 12.74
C TYR A 358 -26.98 17.54 12.74
N PRO A 359 -28.03 17.44 11.91
CA PRO A 359 -29.25 18.11 12.28
C PRO A 359 -29.66 17.46 13.60
N ALA A 360 -29.63 18.23 14.69
CA ALA A 360 -30.23 17.81 15.94
C ALA A 360 -31.63 17.27 15.61
N PRO A 361 -32.04 16.10 16.12
CA PRO A 361 -33.38 15.59 15.88
C PRO A 361 -34.39 16.62 16.36
N GLY A 362 -34.93 17.39 15.42
CA GLY A 362 -36.05 18.28 15.69
C GLY A 362 -37.22 17.38 16.03
N TYR A 363 -37.63 17.38 17.29
CA TYR A 363 -38.90 16.81 17.70
C TYR A 363 -39.98 17.35 16.77
N PRO A 364 -40.85 16.51 16.19
CA PRO A 364 -41.97 17.01 15.42
C PRO A 364 -42.86 17.82 16.36
N GLN A 365 -42.85 19.15 16.24
CA GLN A 365 -43.92 19.95 16.84
C GLN A 365 -45.20 19.58 16.11
N GLN A 366 -45.99 18.71 16.74
CA GLN A 366 -47.40 18.58 16.45
C GLN A 366 -48.04 19.94 16.70
N GLY A 367 -48.61 20.53 15.65
CA GLY A 367 -49.28 21.81 15.73
C GLY A 367 -50.43 21.76 16.73
N ALA A 368 -50.36 22.62 17.75
CA ALA A 368 -51.52 23.00 18.54
C ALA A 368 -52.24 24.16 17.81
N PRO A 369 -53.57 24.10 17.63
CA PRO A 369 -54.28 25.12 16.85
C PRO A 369 -54.55 26.38 17.69
N GLY A 370 -54.35 27.54 17.06
CA GLY A 370 -54.98 28.81 17.45
C GLY A 370 -54.09 29.78 18.22
N TYR A 371 -53.68 30.86 17.55
CA TYR A 371 -54.02 32.26 17.87
C TYR A 371 -53.17 33.16 16.95
N GLN A 372 -53.83 33.82 15.99
CA GLN A 372 -53.23 34.91 15.22
C GLN A 372 -53.25 36.20 16.05
N PRO A 373 -52.16 36.97 16.05
CA PRO A 373 -52.26 38.41 16.18
C PRO A 373 -52.00 39.09 14.83
N GLN A 374 -53.01 39.83 14.38
CA GLN A 374 -52.99 40.77 13.26
C GLN A 374 -52.06 41.96 13.55
N GLY A 375 -51.32 42.41 12.53
CA GLY A 375 -50.62 43.70 12.55
C GLY A 375 -49.60 43.86 11.42
N ALA A 376 -50.02 44.43 10.30
CA ALA A 376 -49.20 44.81 9.13
C ALA A 376 -48.57 46.23 9.33
N PRO A 377 -47.89 46.87 8.35
CA PRO A 377 -47.26 46.41 7.09
C PRO A 377 -45.84 47.00 6.84
N GLY A 378 -45.10 46.54 5.81
CA GLY A 378 -44.07 47.38 5.17
C GLY A 378 -42.95 46.70 4.36
N TYR A 379 -43.08 46.77 3.03
CA TYR A 379 -42.10 46.84 1.90
C TYR A 379 -40.59 46.86 2.25
N GLY A 380 -39.64 46.27 1.51
CA GLY A 380 -39.57 45.75 0.13
C GLY A 380 -38.11 45.40 -0.24
N TYR A 381 -37.95 44.77 -1.42
CA TYR A 381 -36.75 44.65 -2.28
C TYR A 381 -35.34 44.38 -1.70
N ALA A 382 -34.75 43.25 -2.13
CA ALA A 382 -33.30 43.03 -2.28
C ALA A 382 -32.73 43.94 -3.42
N PRO A 383 -31.43 44.26 -3.54
CA PRO A 383 -30.39 43.25 -3.89
C PRO A 383 -28.92 43.58 -3.52
N GLN A 384 -28.00 42.65 -3.87
CA GLN A 384 -26.52 42.78 -3.98
C GLN A 384 -25.77 42.94 -2.65
N GLY A 385 -24.60 42.36 -2.39
CA GLY A 385 -23.54 41.79 -3.22
C GLY A 385 -22.22 42.08 -2.49
N ALA A 386 -21.21 41.24 -2.73
CA ALA A 386 -19.78 41.48 -2.47
C ALA A 386 -19.23 41.41 -1.02
N VAL A 387 -18.50 40.30 -0.78
CA VAL A 387 -17.16 40.16 -0.17
C VAL A 387 -16.64 41.25 0.79
N GLY A 388 -16.24 40.82 1.99
CA GLY A 388 -15.35 41.56 2.89
C GLY A 388 -14.72 40.66 3.95
N TYR A 389 -13.43 40.37 3.81
CA TYR A 389 -12.57 39.79 4.84
C TYR A 389 -12.36 40.79 5.99
N GLN A 390 -12.34 40.35 7.25
CA GLN A 390 -11.51 40.98 8.28
C GLN A 390 -11.04 40.02 9.39
N PRO A 391 -9.83 40.20 9.96
CA PRO A 391 -9.14 39.23 10.82
C PRO A 391 -9.07 39.60 12.32
N HIS A 392 -8.79 38.58 13.15
CA HIS A 392 -8.09 38.56 14.46
C HIS A 392 -8.54 39.48 15.63
N GLY A 393 -8.82 38.84 16.78
CA GLY A 393 -8.59 39.35 18.14
C GLY A 393 -8.16 38.16 19.02
N ALA A 394 -6.90 38.08 19.45
CA ALA A 394 -6.27 38.69 20.64
C ALA A 394 -6.37 37.79 21.90
N TYR A 395 -5.19 37.55 22.49
CA TYR A 395 -4.79 36.55 23.46
C TYR A 395 -5.17 36.93 24.90
N ALA A 396 -5.43 35.95 25.78
CA ALA A 396 -5.43 36.13 27.24
C ALA A 396 -4.68 34.99 27.94
N ALA A 397 -3.82 35.36 28.89
CA ALA A 397 -2.80 34.56 29.59
C ALA A 397 -3.31 33.97 30.93
N PRO A 398 -2.53 33.09 31.62
CA PRO A 398 -3.04 32.06 32.52
C PRO A 398 -3.03 32.42 34.02
N GLY A 399 -3.91 31.76 34.77
CA GLY A 399 -3.80 31.56 36.22
C GLY A 399 -5.03 32.02 37.00
N GLN A 400 -5.78 31.06 37.57
CA GLN A 400 -6.40 31.06 38.92
C GLN A 400 -7.04 29.67 39.15
N GLN A 401 -6.59 28.94 40.18
CA GLN A 401 -7.16 27.67 40.66
C GLN A 401 -8.08 27.92 41.88
N PRO A 402 -9.19 27.17 42.03
CA PRO A 402 -9.83 26.94 43.33
C PRO A 402 -9.51 25.54 43.91
N PRO A 403 -9.74 25.30 45.22
CA PRO A 403 -8.87 24.46 46.06
C PRO A 403 -9.28 22.99 46.23
N TYR A 404 -8.30 22.19 46.67
CA TYR A 404 -8.37 20.76 46.99
C TYR A 404 -9.20 20.43 48.24
N GLN A 405 -9.98 19.34 48.18
CA GLN A 405 -10.36 18.51 49.32
C GLN A 405 -10.18 17.02 48.98
N ALA A 406 -9.59 16.28 49.91
CA ALA A 406 -9.45 14.81 49.95
C ALA A 406 -9.56 14.37 51.42
N PRO A 407 -9.74 13.08 51.79
CA PRO A 407 -10.10 11.87 51.01
C PRO A 407 -11.22 11.00 51.67
N GLY A 408 -11.74 10.00 50.95
CA GLY A 408 -12.52 8.87 51.50
C GLY A 408 -12.18 7.56 50.78
N SER A 409 -11.87 6.51 51.53
CA SER A 409 -11.39 5.19 51.09
C SER A 409 -12.48 4.29 50.44
N PRO A 410 -12.11 3.21 49.72
CA PRO A 410 -12.96 2.57 48.69
C PRO A 410 -13.96 1.54 49.21
N GLN A 411 -15.20 1.57 48.69
CA GLN A 411 -16.19 0.49 48.81
C GLN A 411 -16.29 -0.31 47.50
N ALA A 412 -16.44 -1.63 47.64
CA ALA A 412 -16.40 -2.63 46.57
C ALA A 412 -17.58 -2.53 45.56
N PRO A 413 -17.43 -3.03 44.31
CA PRO A 413 -18.47 -2.93 43.30
C PRO A 413 -19.65 -3.87 43.60
N GLY A 414 -20.81 -3.27 43.91
CA GLY A 414 -22.12 -3.93 43.88
C GLY A 414 -22.65 -4.03 42.45
N ALA A 415 -23.38 -5.11 42.18
CA ALA A 415 -23.90 -5.50 40.86
C ALA A 415 -24.74 -4.41 40.16
N TYR A 416 -24.40 -4.13 38.90
CA TYR A 416 -25.26 -3.34 38.01
C TYR A 416 -26.41 -4.21 37.48
N GLN A 417 -27.64 -3.85 37.87
CA GLN A 417 -28.87 -4.30 37.21
C GLN A 417 -28.99 -3.65 35.83
N ALA A 418 -29.23 -4.46 34.81
CA ALA A 418 -29.44 -4.01 33.43
C ALA A 418 -30.82 -3.32 33.27
N PRO A 419 -30.93 -2.24 32.49
CA PRO A 419 -32.22 -1.62 32.14
C PRO A 419 -33.09 -2.54 31.27
N GLY A 420 -34.38 -2.60 31.58
CA GLY A 420 -35.36 -3.48 30.96
C GLY A 420 -35.55 -3.28 29.45
N ALA A 421 -35.79 -4.40 28.75
CA ALA A 421 -35.99 -4.47 27.32
C ALA A 421 -37.40 -4.03 26.88
N TYR A 422 -37.46 -3.29 25.77
CA TYR A 422 -38.68 -2.96 25.03
C TYR A 422 -39.37 -4.24 24.52
N GLN A 423 -40.65 -4.41 24.82
CA GLN A 423 -41.46 -5.53 24.31
C GLN A 423 -42.00 -5.25 22.91
N VAL A 424 -41.80 -6.21 22.00
CA VAL A 424 -42.43 -6.26 20.66
C VAL A 424 -43.67 -7.18 20.75
N PRO A 425 -44.89 -6.72 20.43
CA PRO A 425 -46.06 -7.59 20.39
C PRO A 425 -46.14 -8.39 19.08
N GLY A 426 -46.23 -9.71 19.19
CA GLY A 426 -46.90 -10.57 18.20
C GLY A 426 -46.00 -11.38 17.27
N ALA A 427 -45.55 -12.55 17.72
CA ALA A 427 -45.38 -13.74 16.88
C ALA A 427 -45.34 -15.00 17.78
N PRO A 428 -46.06 -16.09 17.44
CA PRO A 428 -46.15 -17.29 18.29
C PRO A 428 -44.82 -18.08 18.33
N ALA A 429 -44.51 -18.57 19.53
CA ALA A 429 -43.29 -19.28 19.88
C ALA A 429 -43.19 -20.68 19.26
N ALA A 430 -41.99 -21.04 18.80
CA ALA A 430 -41.59 -22.43 18.54
C ALA A 430 -40.44 -22.82 19.51
N PRO A 431 -40.40 -24.05 20.07
CA PRO A 431 -39.50 -24.40 21.16
C PRO A 431 -38.08 -24.72 20.67
N TYR A 432 -37.07 -24.21 21.38
CA TYR A 432 -35.69 -24.66 21.28
C TYR A 432 -35.48 -25.97 22.05
N GLY A 433 -34.84 -26.97 21.42
CA GLY A 433 -34.30 -28.13 22.13
C GLY A 433 -33.95 -29.32 21.24
N GLY A 434 -32.78 -29.30 20.61
CA GLY A 434 -32.18 -30.49 19.97
C GLY A 434 -30.75 -30.21 19.45
N PRO A 435 -29.78 -31.11 19.63
CA PRO A 435 -28.41 -30.94 19.13
C PRO A 435 -28.38 -30.87 17.59
N PRO A 436 -27.36 -30.23 16.98
CA PRO A 436 -27.32 -30.01 15.54
C PRO A 436 -27.31 -31.34 14.78
N GLN A 437 -28.36 -31.60 14.00
CA GLN A 437 -28.35 -32.69 13.04
C GLN A 437 -27.38 -32.35 11.90
N GLN A 438 -26.53 -33.32 11.57
CA GLN A 438 -25.64 -33.26 10.42
C GLN A 438 -26.49 -33.18 9.14
N HIS A 439 -26.29 -32.14 8.34
CA HIS A 439 -26.88 -32.07 7.02
C HIS A 439 -26.33 -33.22 6.15
N PRO A 440 -27.17 -34.01 5.47
CA PRO A 440 -26.71 -34.92 4.43
C PRO A 440 -26.09 -34.10 3.29
N TYR A 441 -24.91 -34.52 2.83
CA TYR A 441 -24.29 -34.00 1.61
C TYR A 441 -25.30 -34.04 0.44
N PRO A 442 -25.30 -33.05 -0.46
CA PRO A 442 -26.02 -33.20 -1.73
C PRO A 442 -25.49 -34.42 -2.49
N PRO A 443 -26.32 -35.14 -3.27
CA PRO A 443 -25.87 -36.31 -4.03
C PRO A 443 -24.68 -35.96 -4.93
N GLN A 444 -23.65 -36.81 -4.88
CA GLN A 444 -22.50 -36.75 -5.77
C GLN A 444 -22.99 -36.80 -7.23
N ALA A 445 -22.48 -35.89 -8.07
CA ALA A 445 -22.71 -35.96 -9.50
C ALA A 445 -22.18 -37.30 -10.04
N PRO A 446 -22.88 -37.95 -10.99
CA PRO A 446 -22.44 -39.21 -11.56
C PRO A 446 -21.06 -39.06 -12.23
N PRO A 447 -20.22 -40.11 -12.21
CA PRO A 447 -18.88 -40.05 -12.79
C PRO A 447 -18.93 -39.74 -14.29
N VAL A 448 -18.11 -38.78 -14.70
CA VAL A 448 -17.85 -38.46 -16.11
C VAL A 448 -17.27 -39.70 -16.82
N PRO A 449 -17.83 -40.12 -17.97
CA PRO A 449 -17.25 -41.21 -18.75
C PRO A 449 -15.85 -40.84 -19.28
N PRO A 450 -14.95 -41.81 -19.47
CA PRO A 450 -13.61 -41.55 -19.98
C PRO A 450 -13.65 -40.90 -21.37
N TYR A 451 -12.81 -39.88 -21.54
CA TYR A 451 -12.62 -39.16 -22.80
C TYR A 451 -12.13 -40.13 -23.89
N ALA A 452 -12.94 -40.39 -24.91
CA ALA A 452 -12.52 -41.09 -26.11
C ALA A 452 -11.72 -40.13 -27.01
N PRO A 453 -10.51 -40.49 -27.47
CA PRO A 453 -9.76 -39.67 -28.42
C PRO A 453 -10.46 -39.64 -29.78
N PRO A 454 -10.32 -38.56 -30.58
CA PRO A 454 -10.86 -38.52 -31.93
C PRO A 454 -10.18 -39.58 -32.79
N SER A 455 -10.97 -40.48 -33.36
CA SER A 455 -10.54 -41.41 -34.40
C SER A 455 -10.04 -40.62 -35.61
N GLY A 456 -8.82 -40.93 -36.05
CA GLY A 456 -8.21 -40.38 -37.26
C GLY A 456 -9.07 -40.68 -38.49
N HIS A 457 -9.21 -39.66 -39.34
CA HIS A 457 -9.46 -39.87 -40.75
C HIS A 457 -8.10 -39.87 -41.44
N ASP A 458 -7.61 -41.08 -41.70
CA ASP A 458 -6.75 -41.34 -42.84
C ASP A 458 -7.68 -41.46 -44.05
N ASP A 459 -7.57 -40.54 -44.99
CA ASP A 459 -7.81 -40.87 -46.39
C ASP A 459 -6.61 -40.40 -47.20
N SER A 460 -6.00 -41.40 -47.81
CA SER A 460 -4.83 -41.37 -48.67
C SER A 460 -5.29 -41.20 -50.12
N GLY A 461 -4.58 -40.40 -50.92
CA GLY A 461 -4.97 -40.24 -52.32
C GLY A 461 -4.15 -39.28 -53.16
N ALA A 462 -2.95 -39.72 -53.54
CA ALA A 462 -2.35 -39.59 -54.87
C ALA A 462 -2.03 -38.20 -55.50
N GLN A 463 -0.72 -38.02 -55.69
CA GLN A 463 -0.04 -37.72 -56.96
C GLN A 463 -0.40 -36.47 -57.78
N GLY A 464 0.66 -35.67 -58.06
CA GLY A 464 0.94 -35.29 -59.45
C GLY A 464 1.13 -33.80 -59.74
N GLY A 465 2.38 -33.43 -60.01
CA GLY A 465 2.71 -32.58 -61.17
C GLY A 465 2.63 -31.06 -61.01
N THR A 466 3.80 -30.43 -60.85
CA THR A 466 4.12 -29.17 -61.52
C THR A 466 4.18 -29.39 -63.05
N PRO A 467 3.86 -28.38 -63.88
CA PRO A 467 4.91 -27.44 -64.29
C PRO A 467 4.46 -25.97 -64.43
N ALA A 468 5.48 -25.11 -64.49
CA ALA A 468 5.47 -23.70 -64.83
C ALA A 468 4.90 -23.41 -66.24
N PRO A 469 4.69 -22.13 -66.58
CA PRO A 469 5.70 -21.44 -67.38
C PRO A 469 6.39 -20.25 -66.68
#